data_AF-H1VZN2-F1
#
_entry.id   AF-H1VZN2-F1
#
_cell.length_a   1.000
_cell.length_b   1.000
_cell.length_c   1.000
_cell.angle_alpha   90.00
_cell.angle_beta   90.00
_cell.angle_gamma   90.00
#
_symmetry.space_group_name_H-M   'P 1'
#
loop_
_entity.id
_entity.type
_entity.pdbx_description
1 polymer ?
#
loop_
_entity_poly.entity_id
_entity_poly.type
_entity_poly.pdbx_seq_one_letter_code
_entity_poly.pdbx_strand_id
1 'polypeptide(L)'
;MFPTKRRKLTNGNGKRQSSDWDDDVPELESHIVLRVNTEKCLVELRNQRLAQYAADAFGEVTGQVYHTALRLLTQQIPRCQLDPRIDSDINDGDGPGSNVRQVTVTSMEILENLDESVDVSHGVGKASADQIDLRSAEKIRATPAQPMYDSDDSFDDSPPLQRASARPQENGAGGRGSGDSEDDEPRTASGSREARVKFEDGPAPGASRMDHVRQHLLLLAESRQGFLRHCGGQGRGQWTVDFKPLIDGFKQTEVDAVIEQSFGRHGLRLTRILREKGKLDEKMLPSLALMKKGEVQGKMLAMQMAGFVDVQEVPRDASRTATRTMFFWFFDIERTEAQLVDDFYKTMLRCLQNLEVHRYRERNILSFVERNDVKGKEEEVMTAEHYNKYSRYLELQSKLLGHVMRLDDLVAVFRDY
;
A
#
# COMPACT_ATOMS: atom_id res chain seq x y z
N MET A 1 4.17 -14.41 -27.21
CA MET A 1 4.71 -13.42 -28.17
C MET A 1 3.56 -12.63 -28.82
N PHE A 2 3.01 -11.66 -28.10
CA PHE A 2 2.30 -10.53 -28.70
C PHE A 2 3.22 -9.32 -28.54
N PRO A 3 3.61 -8.63 -29.64
CA PRO A 3 4.48 -7.49 -29.51
C PRO A 3 3.65 -6.32 -29.02
N THR A 4 3.81 -5.92 -27.76
CA THR A 4 3.48 -4.55 -27.34
C THR A 4 4.43 -3.61 -28.08
N LYS A 5 4.06 -3.24 -29.31
CA LYS A 5 4.74 -2.21 -30.10
C LYS A 5 4.65 -0.89 -29.35
N ARG A 6 5.63 -0.62 -28.49
CA ARG A 6 5.89 0.73 -28.00
C ARG A 6 6.43 1.50 -29.21
N ARG A 7 5.55 2.27 -29.87
CA ARG A 7 5.92 3.08 -31.03
C ARG A 7 6.95 4.12 -30.57
N LYS A 8 8.23 3.89 -30.90
CA LYS A 8 9.26 4.92 -30.80
C LYS A 8 8.88 6.00 -31.81
N LEU A 9 8.65 7.21 -31.32
CA LEU A 9 8.45 8.38 -32.14
C LEU A 9 9.74 9.18 -32.04
N THR A 10 10.43 9.37 -33.15
CA THR A 10 11.60 10.23 -33.24
C THR A 10 11.11 11.67 -33.22
N ASN A 11 11.49 12.44 -32.20
CA ASN A 11 11.28 13.88 -32.20
C ASN A 11 12.62 14.55 -31.92
N GLY A 12 13.05 15.40 -32.86
CA GLY A 12 14.27 16.18 -32.73
C GLY A 12 15.21 15.93 -33.91
N ASN A 13 15.47 16.99 -34.67
CA ASN A 13 16.45 17.04 -35.76
C ASN A 13 17.88 16.99 -35.20
N GLY A 14 18.24 15.89 -34.55
CA GLY A 14 19.61 15.60 -34.13
C GLY A 14 20.26 14.73 -35.19
N LYS A 15 21.19 15.31 -35.96
CA LYS A 15 22.04 14.57 -36.91
C LYS A 15 22.72 13.39 -36.18
N ARG A 16 22.14 12.21 -36.25
CA ARG A 16 22.80 10.94 -35.94
C ARG A 16 22.70 10.07 -37.17
N GLN A 17 23.82 9.44 -37.50
CA GLN A 17 23.99 8.57 -38.66
C GLN A 17 22.82 7.58 -38.74
N SER A 18 22.10 7.65 -39.86
CA SER A 18 21.06 6.72 -40.25
C SER A 18 21.60 5.30 -40.14
N SER A 19 20.99 4.50 -39.26
CA SER A 19 21.03 3.05 -39.37
C SER A 19 19.84 2.62 -40.21
N ASP A 20 20.03 1.62 -41.06
CA ASP A 20 19.12 1.04 -42.08
C ASP A 20 17.76 0.48 -41.55
N TRP A 21 17.39 0.83 -40.31
CA TRP A 21 16.18 0.38 -39.60
C TRP A 21 15.20 1.52 -39.27
N ASP A 22 15.46 2.76 -39.68
CA ASP A 22 14.66 3.94 -39.34
C ASP A 22 13.48 4.20 -40.31
N ASP A 23 13.47 3.57 -41.49
CA ASP A 23 12.46 3.81 -42.55
C ASP A 23 11.05 3.26 -42.23
N ASP A 24 10.92 2.37 -41.24
CA ASP A 24 9.65 1.72 -40.87
C ASP A 24 8.88 2.42 -39.73
N VAL A 25 9.34 3.59 -39.27
CA VAL A 25 8.64 4.37 -38.24
C VAL A 25 7.72 5.38 -38.92
N PRO A 26 6.38 5.23 -38.85
CA PRO A 26 5.50 6.19 -39.50
C PRO A 26 5.64 7.54 -38.79
N GLU A 27 6.08 8.53 -39.57
CA GLU A 27 6.25 9.91 -39.14
C GLU A 27 4.92 10.45 -38.58
N LEU A 28 5.01 11.25 -37.53
CA LEU A 28 3.84 11.97 -37.04
C LEU A 28 3.44 13.02 -38.07
N GLU A 29 2.16 13.04 -38.43
CA GLU A 29 1.64 14.09 -39.31
C GLU A 29 1.84 15.46 -38.64
N SER A 30 2.36 16.42 -39.40
CA SER A 30 2.79 17.74 -38.90
C SER A 30 1.67 18.58 -38.27
N HIS A 31 0.40 18.24 -38.53
CA HIS A 31 -0.78 18.95 -38.00
C HIS A 31 -1.31 18.33 -36.70
N ILE A 32 -0.70 17.26 -36.20
CA ILE A 32 -1.11 16.62 -34.94
C ILE A 32 -0.61 17.46 -33.77
N VAL A 33 -1.55 17.93 -32.94
CA VAL A 33 -1.23 18.57 -31.66
C VAL A 33 -0.97 17.48 -30.62
N LEU A 34 0.28 17.39 -30.17
CA LEU A 34 0.67 16.49 -29.09
C LEU A 34 0.42 17.14 -27.73
N ARG A 35 -0.21 16.39 -26.81
CA ARG A 35 -0.36 16.76 -25.41
C ARG A 35 0.08 15.63 -24.50
N VAL A 36 0.59 15.98 -23.32
CA VAL A 36 0.87 15.00 -22.27
C VAL A 36 -0.46 14.47 -21.73
N ASN A 37 -0.59 13.14 -21.65
CA ASN A 37 -1.73 12.52 -20.97
C ASN A 37 -1.43 12.42 -19.46
N THR A 38 -1.84 13.44 -18.71
CA THR A 38 -1.63 13.52 -17.27
C THR A 38 -2.36 12.42 -16.51
N GLU A 39 -3.54 11.98 -16.97
CA GLU A 39 -4.28 10.88 -16.35
C GLU A 39 -3.51 9.56 -16.42
N LYS A 40 -2.86 9.29 -17.56
CA LYS A 40 -2.01 8.10 -17.69
C LYS A 40 -0.73 8.21 -16.86
N CYS A 41 -0.19 9.41 -16.69
CA CYS A 41 0.92 9.64 -15.76
C CYS A 41 0.51 9.30 -14.32
N LEU A 42 -0.70 9.66 -13.88
CA LEU A 42 -1.20 9.31 -12.55
C LEU A 42 -1.29 7.80 -12.34
N VAL A 43 -1.70 7.03 -13.36
CA VAL A 43 -1.72 5.56 -13.29
C VAL A 43 -0.33 5.00 -13.02
N GLU A 44 0.69 5.54 -13.70
CA GLU A 44 2.07 5.11 -13.51
C GLU A 44 2.63 5.54 -12.15
N LEU A 45 2.33 6.76 -11.70
CA LEU A 45 2.73 7.24 -10.36
C LEU A 45 2.10 6.41 -9.25
N ARG A 46 0.80 6.07 -9.36
CA ARG A 46 0.13 5.15 -8.44
C ARG A 46 0.83 3.79 -8.43
N ASN A 47 1.15 3.26 -9.60
CA ASN A 47 1.84 1.98 -9.71
C ASN A 47 3.23 1.99 -9.05
N GLN A 48 3.98 3.11 -9.18
CA GLN A 48 5.25 3.29 -8.49
C GLN A 48 5.07 3.39 -6.98
N ARG A 49 4.06 4.13 -6.51
CA ARG A 49 3.78 4.28 -5.08
C ARG A 49 3.35 2.95 -4.44
N LEU A 50 2.49 2.18 -5.10
CA LEU A 50 2.09 0.84 -4.65
C LEU A 50 3.26 -0.16 -4.68
N ALA A 51 4.16 -0.05 -5.67
CA ALA A 51 5.38 -0.85 -5.70
C ALA A 51 6.33 -0.50 -4.55
N GLN A 52 6.50 0.79 -4.23
CA GLN A 52 7.25 1.21 -3.05
C GLN A 52 6.61 0.69 -1.77
N TYR A 53 5.28 0.72 -1.67
CA TYR A 53 4.59 0.17 -0.50
C TYR A 53 4.84 -1.34 -0.33
N ALA A 54 4.84 -2.10 -1.43
CA ALA A 54 5.22 -3.50 -1.40
C ALA A 54 6.72 -3.70 -1.08
N ALA A 55 7.59 -2.81 -1.55
CA ALA A 55 9.03 -2.85 -1.26
C ALA A 55 9.32 -2.60 0.23
N ASP A 56 8.61 -1.66 0.85
CA ASP A 56 8.74 -1.37 2.28
C ASP A 56 8.26 -2.55 3.15
N ALA A 57 7.28 -3.33 2.66
CA ALA A 57 6.75 -4.50 3.35
C ALA A 57 7.57 -5.78 3.14
N PHE A 58 8.05 -6.03 1.92
CA PHE A 58 8.60 -7.32 1.49
C PHE A 58 9.95 -7.24 0.78
N GLY A 59 10.58 -6.07 0.74
CA GLY A 59 11.88 -5.84 0.12
C GLY A 59 11.81 -5.41 -1.35
N GLU A 60 12.90 -4.80 -1.81
CA GLU A 60 12.99 -4.14 -3.11
C GLU A 60 12.70 -5.08 -4.30
N VAL A 61 13.21 -6.31 -4.27
CA VAL A 61 12.98 -7.31 -5.32
C VAL A 61 11.50 -7.63 -5.47
N THR A 62 10.79 -7.84 -4.36
CA THR A 62 9.34 -8.09 -4.37
C THR A 62 8.58 -6.88 -4.92
N GLY A 63 8.99 -5.66 -4.54
CA GLY A 63 8.44 -4.42 -5.09
C GLY A 63 8.62 -4.29 -6.61
N GLN A 64 9.78 -4.68 -7.15
CA GLN A 64 10.05 -4.66 -8.60
C GLN A 64 9.22 -5.71 -9.37
N VAL A 65 9.06 -6.92 -8.81
CA VAL A 65 8.15 -7.95 -9.36
C VAL A 65 6.73 -7.41 -9.38
N TYR A 66 6.28 -6.79 -8.29
CA TYR A 66 4.95 -6.20 -8.20
C TYR A 66 4.76 -5.03 -9.17
N HIS A 67 5.75 -4.14 -9.31
CA HIS A 67 5.73 -3.04 -10.27
C HIS A 67 5.57 -3.56 -11.71
N THR A 68 6.26 -4.65 -12.05
CA THR A 68 6.13 -5.30 -13.37
C THR A 68 4.72 -5.84 -13.58
N ALA A 69 4.14 -6.50 -12.57
CA ALA A 69 2.76 -6.98 -12.62
C ALA A 69 1.76 -5.82 -12.80
N LEU A 70 1.90 -4.75 -12.00
CA LEU A 70 1.08 -3.54 -12.11
C LEU A 70 1.18 -2.91 -13.51
N ARG A 71 2.38 -2.76 -14.07
CA ARG A 71 2.58 -2.21 -15.41
C ARG A 71 1.86 -3.02 -16.49
N LEU A 72 1.84 -4.34 -16.37
CA LEU A 72 1.14 -5.24 -17.29
C LEU A 72 -0.39 -5.12 -17.13
N LEU A 73 -0.89 -5.11 -15.89
CA LEU A 73 -2.32 -4.97 -15.59
C LEU A 73 -2.87 -3.60 -16.01
N THR A 74 -2.09 -2.54 -15.89
CA THR A 74 -2.58 -1.18 -16.16
C THR A 74 -2.33 -0.68 -17.58
N GLN A 75 -1.83 -1.50 -18.51
CA GLN A 75 -1.54 -1.04 -19.89
C GLN A 75 -2.75 -0.37 -20.54
N GLN A 76 -3.93 -0.98 -20.39
CA GLN A 76 -5.19 -0.51 -20.96
C GLN A 76 -6.01 0.39 -20.03
N ILE A 77 -5.47 0.79 -18.88
CA ILE A 77 -6.14 1.69 -17.94
C ILE A 77 -5.68 3.12 -18.24
N PRO A 78 -6.57 4.02 -18.69
CA PRO A 78 -6.18 5.37 -19.06
C PRO A 78 -6.06 6.33 -17.87
N ARG A 79 -6.74 6.05 -16.74
CA ARG A 79 -6.84 6.94 -15.57
C ARG A 79 -7.05 6.17 -14.26
N CYS A 80 -6.70 6.79 -13.13
CA CYS A 80 -6.98 6.26 -11.78
C CYS A 80 -8.44 6.52 -11.38
N GLN A 81 -9.35 5.74 -11.94
CA GLN A 81 -10.72 5.65 -11.46
C GLN A 81 -11.09 4.18 -11.34
N LEU A 82 -12.12 3.88 -10.55
CA LEU A 82 -12.69 2.54 -10.49
C LEU A 82 -12.98 2.06 -11.92
N ASP A 83 -12.24 1.04 -12.36
CA ASP A 83 -12.42 0.43 -13.67
C ASP A 83 -13.33 -0.78 -13.48
N PRO A 84 -14.54 -0.83 -14.07
CA PRO A 84 -15.43 -1.97 -13.94
C PRO A 84 -14.78 -3.32 -14.29
N ARG A 85 -13.70 -3.32 -15.09
CA ARG A 85 -12.92 -4.53 -15.45
C ARG A 85 -12.02 -5.05 -14.34
N ILE A 86 -11.81 -4.28 -13.28
CA ILE A 86 -10.89 -4.60 -12.19
C ILE A 86 -11.60 -4.47 -10.84
N ASP A 87 -12.37 -3.40 -10.66
CA ASP A 87 -13.01 -3.00 -9.41
C ASP A 87 -14.52 -3.35 -9.36
N SER A 88 -15.00 -4.31 -10.18
CA SER A 88 -16.42 -4.68 -10.14
C SER A 88 -16.81 -5.31 -8.80
N ASP A 89 -17.60 -4.58 -8.03
CA ASP A 89 -18.30 -5.08 -6.86
C ASP A 89 -19.36 -6.09 -7.34
N ILE A 90 -19.12 -7.39 -7.11
CA ILE A 90 -20.06 -8.47 -7.42
C ILE A 90 -21.34 -8.39 -6.54
N ASN A 91 -21.42 -7.41 -5.62
CA ASN A 91 -22.57 -7.18 -4.76
C ASN A 91 -23.74 -6.44 -5.42
N ASP A 92 -23.57 -5.90 -6.63
CA ASP A 92 -24.73 -5.53 -7.45
C ASP A 92 -25.32 -6.82 -8.02
N GLY A 93 -26.43 -7.26 -7.42
CA GLY A 93 -27.15 -8.49 -7.74
C GLY A 93 -27.77 -8.50 -9.14
N ASP A 94 -26.95 -8.46 -10.19
CA ASP A 94 -27.38 -8.45 -11.57
C ASP A 94 -26.79 -9.65 -12.35
N GLY A 95 -27.51 -10.78 -12.22
CA GLY A 95 -27.61 -11.86 -13.22
C GLY A 95 -26.36 -12.68 -13.59
N PRO A 96 -26.54 -13.95 -14.01
CA PRO A 96 -25.49 -14.73 -14.66
C PRO A 96 -25.25 -14.19 -16.08
N GLY A 97 -24.51 -13.08 -16.21
CA GLY A 97 -24.33 -12.42 -17.51
C GLY A 97 -23.33 -11.28 -17.62
N SER A 98 -22.76 -10.80 -16.51
CA SER A 98 -21.69 -9.78 -16.54
C SER A 98 -20.36 -10.39 -17.01
N ASN A 99 -20.20 -10.57 -18.32
CA ASN A 99 -18.96 -10.98 -18.99
C ASN A 99 -17.91 -9.84 -19.00
N VAL A 100 -17.74 -9.12 -17.90
CA VAL A 100 -16.60 -8.20 -17.79
C VAL A 100 -15.37 -9.07 -17.49
N ARG A 101 -14.62 -9.39 -18.56
CA ARG A 101 -13.40 -10.18 -18.46
C ARG A 101 -12.40 -9.43 -17.57
N GLN A 102 -12.23 -9.93 -16.35
CA GLN A 102 -11.29 -9.37 -15.40
C GLN A 102 -9.89 -9.30 -16.02
N VAL A 103 -9.22 -8.15 -15.88
CA VAL A 103 -7.85 -7.98 -16.38
C VAL A 103 -6.93 -8.80 -15.48
N THR A 104 -6.24 -9.78 -16.07
CA THR A 104 -5.34 -10.69 -15.36
C THR A 104 -4.01 -10.75 -16.09
N VAL A 105 -2.96 -11.07 -15.34
CA VAL A 105 -1.61 -11.29 -15.85
C VAL A 105 -1.09 -12.64 -15.35
N THR A 106 -0.33 -13.35 -16.18
CA THR A 106 0.26 -14.63 -15.80
C THR A 106 1.66 -14.48 -15.20
N SER A 107 2.10 -15.44 -14.39
CA SER A 107 3.49 -15.49 -13.91
C SER A 107 4.53 -15.55 -15.06
N MET A 108 4.18 -16.22 -16.16
CA MET A 108 5.02 -16.24 -17.38
C MET A 108 5.17 -14.85 -18.00
N GLU A 109 4.07 -14.12 -18.19
CA GLU A 109 4.11 -12.75 -18.75
C GLU A 109 4.90 -11.78 -17.85
N ILE A 110 4.77 -11.92 -16.53
CA ILE A 110 5.55 -11.13 -15.58
C ILE A 110 7.04 -11.44 -15.73
N LEU A 111 7.42 -12.72 -15.77
CA LEU A 111 8.82 -13.11 -15.92
C LEU A 111 9.42 -12.62 -17.26
N GLU A 112 8.66 -12.71 -18.36
CA GLU A 112 9.07 -12.24 -19.70
C GLU A 112 9.29 -10.72 -19.77
N ASN A 113 8.67 -9.95 -18.87
CA ASN A 113 8.75 -8.48 -18.85
C ASN A 113 9.54 -7.92 -17.67
N LEU A 114 10.06 -8.78 -16.80
CA LEU A 114 10.91 -8.41 -15.68
C LEU A 114 12.33 -8.17 -16.17
N ASP A 115 12.98 -7.13 -15.66
CA ASP A 115 14.36 -6.80 -16.01
C ASP A 115 15.30 -7.97 -15.63
N GLU A 116 16.16 -8.38 -16.58
CA GLU A 116 17.09 -9.49 -16.42
C GLU A 116 18.10 -9.25 -15.30
N SER A 117 18.41 -7.98 -15.00
CA SER A 117 19.32 -7.58 -13.93
C SER A 117 18.78 -7.84 -12.52
N VAL A 118 17.47 -8.05 -12.38
CA VAL A 118 16.83 -8.32 -11.09
C VAL A 118 17.09 -9.77 -10.69
N ASP A 119 17.75 -9.96 -9.55
CA ASP A 119 17.95 -11.28 -8.96
C ASP A 119 16.79 -11.65 -8.03
N VAL A 120 15.84 -12.39 -8.59
CA VAL A 120 14.64 -12.87 -7.90
C VAL A 120 14.92 -13.95 -6.85
N SER A 121 16.16 -14.44 -6.73
CA SER A 121 16.49 -15.38 -5.65
C SER A 121 16.61 -14.71 -4.28
N HIS A 122 16.70 -13.37 -4.25
CA HIS A 122 16.79 -12.57 -3.04
C HIS A 122 15.41 -12.11 -2.55
N GLY A 123 15.25 -11.91 -1.23
CA GLY A 123 14.06 -11.31 -0.63
C GLY A 123 12.92 -12.28 -0.29
N VAL A 124 12.99 -13.55 -0.71
CA VAL A 124 12.08 -14.60 -0.24
C VAL A 124 12.77 -15.45 0.82
N GLY A 125 12.20 -15.49 2.03
CA GLY A 125 12.65 -16.38 3.09
C GLY A 125 12.46 -17.85 2.70
N LYS A 126 13.46 -18.69 2.96
CA LYS A 126 13.36 -20.14 2.72
C LYS A 126 12.70 -20.81 3.91
N ALA A 127 11.42 -21.15 3.77
CA ALA A 127 10.75 -22.05 4.69
C ALA A 127 10.93 -23.50 4.20
N SER A 128 11.12 -24.42 5.14
CA SER A 128 11.09 -25.86 4.80
C SER A 128 9.72 -26.23 4.24
N ALA A 129 9.65 -27.19 3.31
CA ALA A 129 8.40 -27.59 2.67
C ALA A 129 7.30 -27.97 3.69
N ASP A 130 7.71 -28.50 4.84
CA ASP A 130 6.82 -28.90 5.94
C ASP A 130 6.17 -27.72 6.69
N GLN A 131 6.74 -26.51 6.55
CA GLN A 131 6.23 -25.26 7.14
C GLN A 131 5.36 -24.45 6.20
N ILE A 132 5.24 -24.86 4.92
CA ILE A 132 4.47 -24.16 3.91
C ILE A 132 3.14 -24.88 3.71
N ASP A 133 2.04 -24.24 4.12
CA ASP A 133 0.71 -24.71 3.72
C ASP A 133 0.44 -24.35 2.26
N LEU A 134 0.90 -25.21 1.35
CA LEU A 134 0.72 -25.06 -0.10
C LEU A 134 -0.76 -24.92 -0.49
N ARG A 135 -1.69 -25.54 0.26
CA ARG A 135 -3.12 -25.47 -0.08
C ARG A 135 -3.69 -24.09 0.22
N SER A 136 -3.25 -23.46 1.31
CA SER A 136 -3.61 -22.08 1.63
C SER A 136 -2.95 -21.10 0.67
N ALA A 137 -1.65 -21.26 0.42
CA ALA A 137 -0.88 -20.34 -0.42
C ALA A 137 -1.35 -20.33 -1.88
N GLU A 138 -1.67 -21.50 -2.44
CA GLU A 138 -2.11 -21.59 -3.83
C GLU A 138 -3.62 -21.39 -4.01
N LYS A 139 -4.36 -21.05 -2.94
CA LYS A 139 -5.82 -20.91 -2.98
C LYS A 139 -6.22 -19.83 -3.98
N ILE A 140 -6.94 -20.25 -5.02
CA ILE A 140 -7.53 -19.35 -6.01
C ILE A 140 -8.74 -18.64 -5.39
N ARG A 141 -8.77 -17.31 -5.50
CA ARG A 141 -9.85 -16.44 -5.01
C ARG A 141 -10.52 -15.74 -6.19
N ALA A 142 -11.78 -16.08 -6.42
CA ALA A 142 -12.59 -15.49 -7.50
C ALA A 142 -13.04 -14.05 -7.19
N THR A 143 -13.14 -13.70 -5.90
CA THR A 143 -13.57 -12.38 -5.43
C THR A 143 -12.49 -11.74 -4.55
N PRO A 144 -12.46 -10.40 -4.44
CA PRO A 144 -11.64 -9.71 -3.46
C PRO A 144 -11.90 -10.28 -2.06
N ALA A 145 -10.85 -10.33 -1.22
CA ALA A 145 -11.06 -10.62 0.19
C ALA A 145 -11.86 -9.48 0.81
N GLN A 146 -12.80 -9.80 1.70
CA GLN A 146 -13.41 -8.77 2.56
C GLN A 146 -12.28 -8.06 3.29
N PRO A 147 -12.27 -6.71 3.37
CA PRO A 147 -11.26 -5.99 4.12
C PRO A 147 -11.26 -6.55 5.54
N MET A 148 -10.12 -7.12 5.93
CA MET A 148 -9.92 -7.69 7.26
C MET A 148 -9.82 -6.51 8.23
N TYR A 149 -10.97 -5.98 8.66
CA TYR A 149 -11.04 -5.27 9.93
C TYR A 149 -10.44 -6.22 10.96
N ASP A 150 -9.56 -5.69 11.83
CA ASP A 150 -8.65 -6.39 12.75
C ASP A 150 -9.38 -7.24 13.81
N SER A 151 -10.27 -8.12 13.39
CA SER A 151 -11.06 -9.02 14.21
C SER A 151 -10.32 -10.35 14.30
N ASP A 152 -9.12 -10.34 14.85
CA ASP A 152 -8.46 -11.58 15.32
C ASP A 152 -8.34 -11.63 16.85
N ASP A 153 -9.22 -10.89 17.55
CA ASP A 153 -9.42 -10.99 19.00
C ASP A 153 -10.87 -11.34 19.36
N SER A 154 -11.60 -12.03 18.47
CA SER A 154 -12.78 -12.79 18.89
C SER A 154 -12.32 -14.06 19.59
N PHE A 155 -12.07 -13.95 20.89
CA PHE A 155 -12.28 -15.07 21.80
C PHE A 155 -13.69 -15.61 21.53
N ASP A 156 -13.76 -16.84 21.00
CA ASP A 156 -14.96 -17.61 20.64
C ASP A 156 -15.35 -17.59 19.15
N ASP A 157 -14.52 -18.21 18.31
CA ASP A 157 -15.03 -18.96 17.15
C ASP A 157 -14.34 -20.33 17.13
N SER A 158 -14.98 -21.31 17.77
CA SER A 158 -14.62 -22.71 17.58
C SER A 158 -14.93 -23.09 16.13
N PRO A 159 -14.01 -23.72 15.38
CA PRO A 159 -14.27 -24.06 13.98
C PRO A 159 -15.53 -24.93 13.88
N PRO A 160 -16.43 -24.67 12.91
CA PRO A 160 -17.65 -25.44 12.78
C PRO A 160 -17.29 -26.90 12.53
N LEU A 161 -17.72 -27.76 13.46
CA LEU A 161 -17.62 -29.21 13.36
C LEU A 161 -18.22 -29.65 12.02
N GLN A 162 -17.34 -29.93 11.05
CA GLN A 162 -17.74 -30.61 9.84
C GLN A 162 -18.22 -32.01 10.25
N ARG A 163 -19.54 -32.20 10.14
CA ARG A 163 -20.20 -33.50 10.21
C ARG A 163 -19.46 -34.46 9.28
N ALA A 164 -18.73 -35.39 9.86
CA ALA A 164 -18.11 -36.48 9.12
C ALA A 164 -19.20 -37.22 8.35
N SER A 165 -19.05 -37.25 7.03
CA SER A 165 -19.87 -38.08 6.15
C SER A 165 -19.68 -39.55 6.53
N ALA A 166 -20.81 -40.25 6.66
CA ALA A 166 -20.87 -41.66 7.00
C ALA A 166 -20.02 -42.49 6.02
N ARG A 167 -19.07 -43.27 6.56
CA ARG A 167 -18.45 -44.38 5.82
C ARG A 167 -19.33 -45.62 5.93
N PRO A 168 -19.47 -46.42 4.85
CA PRO A 168 -20.27 -47.63 4.89
C PRO A 168 -19.58 -48.72 5.71
N GLN A 169 -20.43 -49.46 6.40
CA GLN A 169 -20.17 -50.60 7.27
C GLN A 169 -19.64 -51.79 6.44
N GLU A 170 -18.48 -52.34 6.79
CA GLU A 170 -18.05 -53.66 6.31
C GLU A 170 -17.64 -54.53 7.50
N ASN A 171 -18.31 -55.69 7.58
CA ASN A 171 -18.17 -56.70 8.63
C ASN A 171 -16.88 -57.51 8.43
N GLY A 172 -16.15 -57.78 9.52
CA GLY A 172 -15.07 -58.77 9.52
C GLY A 172 -14.57 -59.07 10.93
N ALA A 173 -15.04 -60.17 11.50
CA ALA A 173 -14.69 -60.67 12.84
C ALA A 173 -13.29 -61.32 12.87
N GLY A 174 -12.59 -61.21 14.01
CA GLY A 174 -11.50 -62.14 14.32
C GLY A 174 -10.41 -61.70 15.30
N GLY A 175 -10.70 -61.74 16.61
CA GLY A 175 -9.92 -62.55 17.57
C GLY A 175 -8.61 -62.04 18.20
N ARG A 176 -8.64 -62.07 19.55
CA ARG A 176 -7.53 -62.28 20.55
C ARG A 176 -6.64 -61.06 20.81
N GLY A 177 -6.29 -60.65 22.04
CA GLY A 177 -6.47 -61.17 23.40
C GLY A 177 -5.25 -60.76 24.25
N SER A 178 -5.48 -60.43 25.54
CA SER A 178 -4.49 -60.18 26.63
C SER A 178 -3.82 -58.80 26.65
N GLY A 179 -4.07 -57.96 27.66
CA GLY A 179 -3.32 -57.85 28.93
C GLY A 179 -2.33 -56.67 28.79
N ASP A 180 -2.13 -55.71 29.69
CA ASP A 180 -2.18 -55.67 31.14
C ASP A 180 -2.18 -54.18 31.58
N SER A 181 -2.41 -53.94 32.86
CA SER A 181 -2.71 -52.66 33.52
C SER A 181 -1.51 -51.72 33.77
N GLU A 182 -1.87 -50.43 33.93
CA GLU A 182 -1.35 -49.42 34.89
C GLU A 182 0.16 -49.12 34.98
N ASP A 183 0.54 -47.86 34.76
CA ASP A 183 1.42 -47.13 35.70
C ASP A 183 1.40 -45.60 35.50
N ASP A 184 1.62 -44.94 36.62
CA ASP A 184 1.30 -43.57 37.04
C ASP A 184 2.42 -42.53 36.74
N GLU A 185 2.02 -41.31 36.32
CA GLU A 185 2.63 -39.96 36.55
C GLU A 185 4.16 -39.68 36.29
N PRO A 186 4.68 -38.44 36.46
CA PRO A 186 4.37 -37.19 35.73
C PRO A 186 5.65 -36.52 35.16
N ARG A 187 5.56 -35.67 34.12
CA ARG A 187 6.67 -34.75 33.76
C ARG A 187 6.20 -33.37 33.29
N THR A 188 6.39 -32.40 34.18
CA THR A 188 6.43 -30.96 33.93
C THR A 188 7.67 -30.55 33.10
N ALA A 189 7.47 -29.76 32.04
CA ALA A 189 8.43 -28.81 31.44
C ALA A 189 7.66 -27.97 30.40
N SER A 190 7.25 -26.72 30.63
CA SER A 190 8.07 -25.49 30.65
C SER A 190 9.16 -25.45 29.59
N GLY A 191 9.02 -24.55 28.60
CA GLY A 191 10.08 -24.23 27.65
C GLY A 191 9.57 -23.72 26.31
N SER A 192 9.22 -22.43 26.25
CA SER A 192 9.06 -21.64 25.03
C SER A 192 10.25 -21.84 24.08
N ARG A 193 10.04 -22.52 22.95
CA ARG A 193 11.02 -22.53 21.85
C ARG A 193 10.75 -21.31 20.97
N GLU A 194 11.59 -20.30 21.16
CA GLU A 194 11.75 -19.20 20.21
C GLU A 194 12.09 -19.81 18.83
N ALA A 195 11.20 -19.60 17.86
CA ALA A 195 11.41 -19.99 16.48
C ALA A 195 12.51 -19.10 15.89
N ARG A 196 13.76 -19.55 16.00
CA ARG A 196 14.91 -18.87 15.42
C ARG A 196 14.90 -19.10 13.91
N VAL A 197 14.33 -18.15 13.16
CA VAL A 197 14.32 -18.13 11.70
C VAL A 197 15.77 -18.03 11.22
N LYS A 198 16.29 -19.08 10.60
CA LYS A 198 17.60 -19.06 9.94
C LYS A 198 17.41 -18.53 8.52
N PHE A 199 18.04 -17.40 8.22
CA PHE A 199 18.23 -16.93 6.85
C PHE A 199 19.41 -17.70 6.25
N GLU A 200 19.14 -18.68 5.39
CA GLU A 200 20.16 -19.27 4.51
C GLU A 200 20.17 -18.49 3.19
N ASP A 201 21.24 -17.73 2.94
CA ASP A 201 21.43 -16.88 1.75
C ASP A 201 21.91 -17.64 0.49
N GLY A 202 21.89 -18.99 0.50
CA GLY A 202 22.30 -19.80 -0.66
C GLY A 202 21.09 -20.36 -1.43
N PRO A 203 20.95 -20.20 -2.76
CA PRO A 203 19.78 -20.66 -3.51
C PRO A 203 19.48 -22.13 -3.24
N ALA A 204 18.20 -22.49 -3.08
CA ALA A 204 17.80 -23.89 -3.01
C ALA A 204 18.27 -24.57 -4.31
N PRO A 205 19.07 -25.64 -4.24
CA PRO A 205 19.67 -26.23 -5.43
C PRO A 205 18.56 -26.74 -6.37
N GLY A 206 18.32 -26.01 -7.46
CA GLY A 206 17.39 -26.40 -8.54
C GLY A 206 16.13 -25.55 -8.73
N ALA A 207 15.87 -24.51 -7.94
CA ALA A 207 14.70 -23.65 -8.15
C ALA A 207 14.88 -22.74 -9.39
N SER A 208 13.94 -22.80 -10.34
CA SER A 208 13.98 -21.95 -11.55
C SER A 208 13.75 -20.49 -11.19
N ARG A 209 14.24 -19.53 -12.01
CA ARG A 209 13.88 -18.09 -11.91
C ARG A 209 12.36 -17.89 -11.85
N MET A 210 11.62 -18.74 -12.58
CA MET A 210 10.16 -18.79 -12.55
C MET A 210 9.59 -19.16 -11.17
N ASP A 211 10.20 -20.13 -10.48
CA ASP A 211 9.71 -20.58 -9.17
C ASP A 211 9.91 -19.49 -8.12
N HIS A 212 11.04 -18.77 -8.20
CA HIS A 212 11.30 -17.60 -7.35
C HIS A 212 10.32 -16.44 -7.63
N VAL A 213 10.05 -16.11 -8.90
CA VAL A 213 9.03 -15.10 -9.24
C VAL A 213 7.66 -15.50 -8.68
N ARG A 214 7.29 -16.78 -8.83
CA ARG A 214 6.02 -17.28 -8.29
C ARG A 214 5.97 -17.16 -6.76
N GLN A 215 7.06 -17.39 -6.06
CA GLN A 215 7.14 -17.20 -4.61
C GLN A 215 6.90 -15.73 -4.21
N HIS A 216 7.52 -14.76 -4.89
CA HIS A 216 7.23 -13.33 -4.64
C HIS A 216 5.75 -12.98 -4.88
N LEU A 217 5.13 -13.54 -5.92
CA LEU A 217 3.72 -13.29 -6.22
C LEU A 217 2.78 -13.91 -5.18
N LEU A 218 3.10 -15.09 -4.67
CA LEU A 218 2.37 -15.72 -3.57
C LEU A 218 2.47 -14.89 -2.28
N LEU A 219 3.67 -14.40 -1.95
CA LEU A 219 3.89 -13.52 -0.79
C LEU A 219 3.03 -12.26 -0.86
N LEU A 220 2.98 -11.63 -2.04
CA LEU A 220 2.11 -10.46 -2.29
C LEU A 220 0.63 -10.80 -2.16
N ALA A 221 0.22 -12.00 -2.55
CA ALA A 221 -1.18 -12.43 -2.49
C ALA A 221 -1.66 -12.87 -1.10
N GLU A 222 -0.75 -13.32 -0.24
CA GLU A 222 -1.04 -13.65 1.17
C GLU A 222 -0.98 -12.42 2.09
N SER A 223 -0.44 -11.30 1.61
CA SER A 223 -0.31 -10.06 2.39
C SER A 223 -1.64 -9.55 2.93
N ARG A 224 -1.61 -8.99 4.15
CA ARG A 224 -2.80 -8.34 4.76
C ARG A 224 -3.25 -7.12 3.97
N GLN A 225 -2.32 -6.47 3.27
CA GLN A 225 -2.56 -5.29 2.44
C GLN A 225 -3.34 -5.62 1.15
N GLY A 226 -3.33 -6.88 0.70
CA GLY A 226 -4.03 -7.29 -0.51
C GLY A 226 -3.38 -6.79 -1.80
N PHE A 227 -2.05 -6.80 -1.90
CA PHE A 227 -1.33 -6.33 -3.09
C PHE A 227 -1.72 -7.08 -4.36
N LEU A 228 -1.91 -8.41 -4.28
CA LEU A 228 -2.33 -9.24 -5.41
C LEU A 228 -3.42 -10.22 -5.01
N ARG A 229 -4.18 -10.66 -6.00
CA ARG A 229 -5.12 -11.78 -5.86
C ARG A 229 -4.80 -12.86 -6.88
N HIS A 230 -4.61 -14.09 -6.38
CA HIS A 230 -4.47 -15.28 -7.22
C HIS A 230 -5.85 -15.70 -7.73
N CYS A 231 -6.13 -15.49 -9.03
CA CYS A 231 -7.46 -15.63 -9.62
C CYS A 231 -7.59 -16.82 -10.59
N GLY A 232 -6.49 -17.52 -10.91
CA GLY A 232 -6.53 -18.69 -11.80
C GLY A 232 -5.18 -19.41 -11.92
N GLY A 233 -5.17 -20.57 -12.58
CA GLY A 233 -3.99 -21.43 -12.70
C GLY A 233 -3.24 -21.35 -14.04
N GLN A 234 -3.73 -20.60 -15.03
CA GLN A 234 -3.09 -20.55 -16.35
C GLN A 234 -1.71 -19.87 -16.27
N GLY A 235 -0.77 -20.27 -17.14
CA GLY A 235 0.55 -19.63 -17.21
C GLY A 235 1.35 -19.67 -15.90
N ARG A 236 1.22 -20.77 -15.13
CA ARG A 236 1.79 -20.95 -13.78
C ARG A 236 1.27 -19.96 -12.73
N GLY A 237 0.02 -19.52 -12.88
CA GLY A 237 -0.69 -18.62 -11.96
C GLY A 237 -1.16 -17.37 -12.67
N GLN A 238 -2.42 -17.00 -12.42
CA GLN A 238 -3.04 -15.76 -12.89
C GLN A 238 -3.30 -14.83 -11.72
N TRP A 239 -2.96 -13.56 -11.93
CA TRP A 239 -2.93 -12.54 -10.89
C TRP A 239 -3.71 -11.31 -11.35
N THR A 240 -4.36 -10.67 -10.39
CA THR A 240 -5.05 -9.38 -10.55
C THR A 240 -4.78 -8.54 -9.31
N VAL A 241 -5.08 -7.25 -9.39
CA VAL A 241 -5.06 -6.31 -8.27
C VAL A 241 -6.49 -5.82 -8.06
N ASP A 242 -6.95 -5.76 -6.81
CA ASP A 242 -8.23 -5.14 -6.47
C ASP A 242 -7.90 -3.72 -5.97
N PHE A 243 -7.93 -2.70 -6.85
CA PHE A 243 -7.36 -1.38 -6.54
C PHE A 243 -8.13 -0.67 -5.43
N LYS A 244 -9.47 -0.72 -5.45
CA LYS A 244 -10.32 -0.08 -4.44
C LYS A 244 -9.92 -0.44 -2.99
N PRO A 245 -9.99 -1.72 -2.55
CA PRO A 245 -9.64 -2.08 -1.18
C PRO A 245 -8.15 -1.83 -0.87
N LEU A 246 -7.27 -2.00 -1.85
CA LEU A 246 -5.84 -1.74 -1.67
C LEU A 246 -5.55 -0.26 -1.40
N ILE A 247 -6.17 0.65 -2.17
CA ILE A 247 -6.02 2.09 -2.00
C ILE A 247 -6.69 2.57 -0.71
N ASP A 248 -7.87 2.04 -0.36
CA ASP A 248 -8.53 2.35 0.91
C ASP A 248 -7.65 1.94 2.10
N GLY A 249 -7.03 0.75 2.05
CA GLY A 249 -6.07 0.30 3.05
C GLY A 249 -4.77 1.14 3.08
N PHE A 250 -4.34 1.63 1.92
CA PHE A 250 -3.17 2.49 1.81
C PHE A 250 -3.41 3.88 2.40
N LYS A 251 -4.55 4.52 2.10
CA LYS A 251 -5.00 5.77 2.72
C LYS A 251 -5.07 5.64 4.24
N GLN A 252 -5.63 4.53 4.73
CA GLN A 252 -5.68 4.24 6.17
C GLN A 252 -4.30 4.18 6.81
N THR A 253 -3.31 3.60 6.13
CA THR A 253 -1.92 3.52 6.62
C THR A 253 -1.28 4.91 6.73
N GLU A 254 -1.54 5.78 5.74
CA GLU A 254 -1.04 7.16 5.75
C GLU A 254 -1.74 7.99 6.85
N VAL A 255 -3.06 7.83 7.06
CA VAL A 255 -3.78 8.47 8.18
C VAL A 255 -3.21 8.04 9.53
N ASP A 256 -2.98 6.74 9.69
CA ASP A 256 -2.39 6.18 10.90
C ASP A 256 -0.99 6.76 11.17
N ALA A 257 -0.16 6.91 10.12
CA ALA A 257 1.16 7.53 10.22
C ALA A 257 1.09 8.99 10.67
N VAL A 258 0.17 9.78 10.10
CA VAL A 258 -0.05 11.18 10.51
C VAL A 258 -0.49 11.28 11.98
N ILE A 259 -1.39 10.40 12.41
CA ILE A 259 -1.87 10.36 13.80
C ILE A 259 -0.74 9.93 14.75
N GLU A 260 0.05 8.91 14.40
CA GLU A 260 1.18 8.48 15.22
C GLU A 260 2.25 9.59 15.32
N GLN A 261 2.54 10.30 14.24
CA GLN A 261 3.52 11.38 14.28
C GLN A 261 3.04 12.58 15.11
N SER A 262 1.74 12.87 15.08
CA SER A 262 1.15 14.04 15.77
C SER A 262 0.79 13.77 17.23
N PHE A 263 0.28 12.57 17.52
CA PHE A 263 -0.27 12.18 18.82
C PHE A 263 0.44 10.96 19.42
N GLY A 264 1.44 10.39 18.77
CA GLY A 264 2.13 9.20 19.26
C GLY A 264 1.25 7.95 19.27
N ARG A 265 1.84 6.85 19.74
CA ARG A 265 1.21 5.52 19.76
C ARG A 265 -0.09 5.44 20.53
N HIS A 266 -0.24 6.25 21.59
CA HIS A 266 -1.49 6.29 22.36
C HIS A 266 -2.64 6.92 21.56
N GLY A 267 -2.38 7.97 20.79
CA GLY A 267 -3.41 8.56 19.93
C GLY A 267 -3.84 7.59 18.82
N LEU A 268 -2.86 6.97 18.17
CA LEU A 268 -3.09 5.95 17.15
C LEU A 268 -3.88 4.75 17.69
N ARG A 269 -3.55 4.27 18.90
CA ARG A 269 -4.30 3.17 19.54
C ARG A 269 -5.77 3.54 19.72
N LEU A 270 -6.05 4.74 20.22
CA LEU A 270 -7.42 5.19 20.48
C LEU A 270 -8.23 5.28 19.18
N THR A 271 -7.66 5.81 18.10
CA THR A 271 -8.36 5.91 16.80
C THR A 271 -8.57 4.55 16.15
N ARG A 272 -7.62 3.61 16.29
CA ARG A 272 -7.82 2.21 15.84
C ARG A 272 -8.98 1.54 16.56
N ILE A 273 -9.05 1.67 17.89
CA ILE A 273 -10.16 1.13 18.69
C ILE A 273 -11.50 1.75 18.25
N LEU A 274 -11.55 3.06 18.03
CA LEU A 274 -12.77 3.75 17.58
C LEU A 274 -13.17 3.35 16.16
N ARG A 275 -12.21 3.05 15.28
CA ARG A 275 -12.49 2.56 13.93
C ARG A 275 -13.08 1.16 13.95
N GLU A 276 -12.59 0.30 14.84
CA GLU A 276 -13.03 -1.09 14.95
C GLU A 276 -14.36 -1.23 15.70
N LYS A 277 -14.51 -0.54 16.85
CA LYS A 277 -15.70 -0.66 17.71
C LYS A 277 -16.76 0.41 17.44
N GLY A 278 -16.46 1.39 16.60
CA GLY A 278 -17.33 2.53 16.31
C GLY A 278 -17.43 3.51 17.47
N LYS A 279 -18.66 3.94 17.78
CA LYS A 279 -18.92 5.00 18.76
C LYS A 279 -18.83 4.45 20.18
N LEU A 280 -17.92 5.00 20.99
CA LEU A 280 -17.65 4.50 22.33
C LEU A 280 -17.92 5.54 23.42
N ASP A 281 -18.53 5.09 24.51
CA ASP A 281 -18.72 5.90 25.72
C ASP A 281 -17.36 6.19 26.39
N GLU A 282 -17.28 7.30 27.10
CA GLU A 282 -16.09 7.76 27.84
C GLU A 282 -15.59 6.72 28.86
N LYS A 283 -16.48 5.85 29.36
CA LYS A 283 -16.12 4.78 30.30
C LYS A 283 -15.53 3.55 29.62
N MET A 284 -15.98 3.21 28.41
CA MET A 284 -15.58 2.00 27.71
C MET A 284 -14.21 2.15 27.06
N LEU A 285 -13.95 3.33 26.46
CA LEU A 285 -12.73 3.58 25.71
C LEU A 285 -11.43 3.39 26.55
N PRO A 286 -11.30 3.90 27.79
CA PRO A 286 -10.13 3.64 28.62
C PRO A 286 -9.91 2.18 28.97
N SER A 287 -10.99 1.42 29.15
CA SER A 287 -10.93 -0.02 29.44
C SER A 287 -10.38 -0.80 28.25
N LEU A 288 -10.88 -0.51 27.04
CA LEU A 288 -10.40 -1.15 25.81
C LEU A 288 -8.96 -0.75 25.46
N ALA A 289 -8.59 0.51 25.72
CA ALA A 289 -7.24 1.00 25.43
C ALA A 289 -6.18 0.54 26.43
N LEU A 290 -6.59 -0.04 27.56
CA LEU A 290 -5.76 -0.36 28.72
C LEU A 290 -4.98 0.87 29.22
N MET A 291 -5.69 2.00 29.35
CA MET A 291 -5.12 3.29 29.72
C MET A 291 -5.88 3.92 30.90
N LYS A 292 -5.21 4.79 31.65
CA LYS A 292 -5.85 5.54 32.74
C LYS A 292 -6.87 6.53 32.18
N LYS A 293 -8.03 6.65 32.82
CA LYS A 293 -9.12 7.54 32.40
C LYS A 293 -8.65 8.97 32.12
N GLY A 294 -7.87 9.57 33.01
CA GLY A 294 -7.38 10.95 32.85
C GLY A 294 -6.45 11.15 31.65
N GLU A 295 -5.63 10.14 31.32
CA GLU A 295 -4.73 10.20 30.16
C GLU A 295 -5.51 10.11 28.85
N VAL A 296 -6.51 9.21 28.79
CA VAL A 296 -7.41 9.10 27.63
C VAL A 296 -8.18 10.39 27.43
N GLN A 297 -8.79 10.95 28.47
CA GLN A 297 -9.52 12.21 28.38
C GLN A 297 -8.63 13.35 27.84
N GLY A 298 -7.43 13.53 28.39
CA GLY A 298 -6.49 14.55 27.91
C GLY A 298 -6.10 14.33 26.44
N LYS A 299 -5.89 13.07 26.03
CA LYS A 299 -5.55 12.73 24.66
C LYS A 299 -6.69 12.97 23.68
N MET A 300 -7.88 12.51 24.02
CA MET A 300 -9.09 12.64 23.21
C MET A 300 -9.48 14.10 23.02
N LEU A 301 -9.35 14.93 24.08
CA LEU A 301 -9.55 16.37 23.96
C LEU A 301 -8.54 17.02 23.00
N ALA A 302 -7.25 16.67 23.11
CA ALA A 302 -6.23 17.20 22.19
C ALA A 302 -6.49 16.78 20.73
N MET A 303 -6.91 15.53 20.51
CA MET A 303 -7.26 15.02 19.18
C MET A 303 -8.54 15.66 18.63
N GLN A 304 -9.51 15.96 19.49
CA GLN A 304 -10.72 16.70 19.13
C GLN A 304 -10.41 18.13 18.72
N MET A 305 -9.56 18.83 19.47
CA MET A 305 -9.13 20.19 19.12
C MET A 305 -8.39 20.24 17.78
N ALA A 306 -7.73 19.16 17.40
CA ALA A 306 -7.07 19.01 16.11
C ALA A 306 -7.98 18.46 14.99
N GLY A 307 -9.25 18.14 15.29
CA GLY A 307 -10.23 17.70 14.30
C GLY A 307 -10.15 16.23 13.89
N PHE A 308 -9.40 15.38 14.60
CA PHE A 308 -9.29 13.95 14.28
C PHE A 308 -10.43 13.12 14.86
N VAL A 309 -11.07 13.59 15.94
CA VAL A 309 -12.08 12.84 16.69
C VAL A 309 -13.17 13.78 17.15
N ASP A 310 -14.41 13.31 17.19
CA ASP A 310 -15.56 14.11 17.62
C ASP A 310 -16.33 13.44 18.76
N VAL A 311 -17.17 14.23 19.42
CA VAL A 311 -18.11 13.79 20.45
C VAL A 311 -19.52 13.89 19.90
N GLN A 312 -20.28 12.79 19.97
CA GLN A 312 -21.71 12.78 19.73
C GLN A 312 -22.47 12.83 21.06
N GLU A 313 -23.34 13.81 21.17
CA GLU A 313 -24.27 13.96 22.28
C GLU A 313 -25.59 13.24 21.99
N VAL A 314 -26.00 12.35 22.90
CA VAL A 314 -27.28 11.64 22.84
C VAL A 314 -28.08 11.92 24.10
N PRO A 315 -29.08 12.83 24.05
CA PRO A 315 -29.96 13.12 25.18
C PRO A 315 -30.80 11.90 25.56
N ARG A 316 -30.89 11.58 26.86
CA ARG A 316 -31.79 10.53 27.36
C ARG A 316 -33.25 10.99 27.45
N ASP A 317 -33.49 12.30 27.42
CA ASP A 317 -34.81 12.90 27.52
C ASP A 317 -34.90 14.22 26.74
N ALA A 318 -36.12 14.72 26.57
CA ALA A 318 -36.41 15.94 25.81
C ALA A 318 -35.79 17.22 26.41
N SER A 319 -35.41 17.20 27.69
CA SER A 319 -34.80 18.37 28.36
C SER A 319 -33.38 18.68 27.86
N ARG A 320 -32.70 17.72 27.21
CA ARG A 320 -31.33 17.83 26.69
C ARG A 320 -30.32 18.40 27.70
N THR A 321 -30.55 18.14 28.99
CA THR A 321 -29.66 18.58 30.06
C THR A 321 -28.38 17.74 30.07
N ALA A 322 -27.22 18.37 30.25
CA ALA A 322 -25.92 17.69 30.18
C ALA A 322 -25.79 16.49 31.15
N THR A 323 -26.45 16.54 32.31
CA THR A 323 -26.48 15.44 33.29
C THR A 323 -27.25 14.21 32.80
N ARG A 324 -28.16 14.38 31.85
CA ARG A 324 -28.96 13.32 31.22
C ARG A 324 -28.54 13.06 29.77
N THR A 325 -27.40 13.56 29.33
CA THR A 325 -26.86 13.33 27.99
C THR A 325 -25.73 12.30 28.04
N MET A 326 -25.74 11.33 27.13
CA MET A 326 -24.61 10.43 26.90
C MET A 326 -23.67 11.03 25.87
N PHE A 327 -22.37 10.84 26.05
CA PHE A 327 -21.35 11.35 25.14
C PHE A 327 -20.58 10.19 24.54
N PHE A 328 -20.55 10.11 23.22
CA PHE A 328 -19.84 9.06 22.50
C PHE A 328 -18.70 9.65 21.67
N TRP A 329 -17.50 9.14 21.88
CA TRP A 329 -16.37 9.43 21.02
C TRP A 329 -16.49 8.63 19.73
N PHE A 330 -16.16 9.24 18.60
CA PHE A 330 -16.11 8.55 17.32
C PHE A 330 -15.03 9.12 16.40
N PHE A 331 -14.45 8.25 15.58
CA PHE A 331 -13.47 8.60 14.57
C PHE A 331 -14.13 8.51 13.19
N ASP A 332 -14.25 9.66 12.51
CA ASP A 332 -14.78 9.73 11.15
C ASP A 332 -13.60 9.78 10.17
N ILE A 333 -13.39 8.66 9.47
CA ILE A 333 -12.27 8.53 8.54
C ILE A 333 -12.44 9.43 7.31
N GLU A 334 -13.63 9.50 6.73
CA GLU A 334 -13.88 10.27 5.50
C GLU A 334 -13.68 11.77 5.77
N ARG A 335 -14.19 12.25 6.91
CA ARG A 335 -13.96 13.63 7.35
C ARG A 335 -12.48 13.89 7.60
N THR A 336 -11.77 12.96 8.23
CA THR A 336 -10.33 13.09 8.52
C THR A 336 -9.53 13.14 7.21
N GLU A 337 -9.81 12.26 6.26
CA GLU A 337 -9.14 12.26 4.94
C GLU A 337 -9.36 13.58 4.20
N ALA A 338 -10.59 14.08 4.17
CA ALA A 338 -10.91 15.37 3.55
C ALA A 338 -10.18 16.55 4.23
N GLN A 339 -10.11 16.54 5.55
CA GLN A 339 -9.39 17.55 6.34
C GLN A 339 -7.89 17.50 6.05
N LEU A 340 -7.29 16.31 5.99
CA LEU A 340 -5.87 16.14 5.68
C LEU A 340 -5.52 16.69 4.29
N VAL A 341 -6.34 16.42 3.29
CA VAL A 341 -6.14 16.96 1.93
C VAL A 341 -6.13 18.49 1.93
N ASP A 342 -7.07 19.12 2.62
CA ASP A 342 -7.12 20.59 2.76
C ASP A 342 -5.89 21.13 3.50
N ASP A 343 -5.45 20.47 4.57
CA ASP A 343 -4.25 20.85 5.32
C ASP A 343 -2.97 20.67 4.50
N PHE A 344 -2.88 19.64 3.65
CA PHE A 344 -1.75 19.47 2.73
C PHE A 344 -1.69 20.60 1.71
N TYR A 345 -2.80 20.96 1.07
CA TYR A 345 -2.83 22.10 0.13
C TYR A 345 -2.48 23.42 0.80
N LYS A 346 -3.03 23.69 1.99
CA LYS A 346 -2.68 24.90 2.76
C LYS A 346 -1.19 24.92 3.10
N THR A 347 -0.61 23.77 3.43
CA THR A 347 0.81 23.67 3.74
C THR A 347 1.69 23.87 2.51
N MET A 348 1.34 23.26 1.36
CA MET A 348 2.01 23.50 0.08
C MET A 348 1.98 24.98 -0.30
N LEU A 349 0.81 25.61 -0.21
CA LEU A 349 0.64 27.03 -0.49
C LEU A 349 1.54 27.89 0.40
N ARG A 350 1.59 27.62 1.71
CA ARG A 350 2.48 28.33 2.65
C ARG A 350 3.95 28.15 2.28
N CYS A 351 4.37 26.95 1.87
CA CYS A 351 5.74 26.70 1.41
C CYS A 351 6.08 27.53 0.17
N LEU A 352 5.18 27.60 -0.81
CA LEU A 352 5.37 28.37 -2.05
C LEU A 352 5.36 29.89 -1.80
N GLN A 353 4.45 30.39 -0.96
CA GLN A 353 4.41 31.79 -0.55
C GLN A 353 5.68 32.18 0.20
N ASN A 354 6.16 31.32 1.09
CA ASN A 354 7.41 31.55 1.81
C ASN A 354 8.59 31.60 0.84
N LEU A 355 8.65 30.69 -0.14
CA LEU A 355 9.66 30.72 -1.19
C LEU A 355 9.65 32.04 -1.98
N GLU A 356 8.47 32.56 -2.32
CA GLU A 356 8.33 33.83 -3.02
C GLU A 356 8.82 35.03 -2.18
N VAL A 357 8.51 35.05 -0.89
CA VAL A 357 9.02 36.07 0.04
C VAL A 357 10.55 36.03 0.10
N HIS A 358 11.15 34.84 0.16
CA HIS A 358 12.61 34.70 0.16
C HIS A 358 13.23 35.09 -1.18
N ARG A 359 12.61 34.75 -2.32
CA ARG A 359 13.04 35.21 -3.65
C ARG A 359 13.05 36.73 -3.74
N TYR A 360 12.01 37.39 -3.23
CA TYR A 360 11.94 38.84 -3.22
C TYR A 360 13.02 39.49 -2.35
N ARG A 361 13.26 38.94 -1.15
CA ARG A 361 14.31 39.41 -0.23
C ARG A 361 15.71 39.29 -0.84
N GLU A 362 15.98 38.20 -1.55
CA GLU A 362 17.28 37.91 -2.15
C GLU A 362 17.39 38.32 -3.63
N ARG A 363 16.42 39.07 -4.16
CA ARG A 363 16.31 39.39 -5.60
C ARG A 363 17.58 39.98 -6.23
N ASN A 364 18.34 40.78 -5.47
CA ASN A 364 19.55 41.44 -5.98
C ASN A 364 20.69 40.43 -6.16
N ILE A 365 20.75 39.42 -5.28
CA ILE A 365 21.75 38.34 -5.38
C ILE A 365 21.34 37.39 -6.50
N LEU A 366 20.05 37.06 -6.60
CA LEU A 366 19.53 36.21 -7.66
C LEU A 366 19.73 36.83 -9.04
N SER A 367 19.42 38.12 -9.21
CA SER A 367 19.64 38.83 -10.47
C SER A 367 21.13 38.94 -10.84
N PHE A 368 22.02 38.99 -9.85
CA PHE A 368 23.46 38.94 -10.07
C PHE A 368 23.90 37.57 -10.60
N VAL A 369 23.42 36.48 -9.99
CA VAL A 369 23.76 35.10 -10.38
C VAL A 369 23.16 34.71 -11.74
N GLU A 370 21.98 35.25 -12.09
CA GLU A 370 21.32 34.97 -13.38
C GLU A 370 22.09 35.53 -14.59
N ARG A 371 23.07 36.41 -14.39
CA ARG A 371 23.89 36.95 -15.48
C ARG A 371 24.72 35.85 -16.13
N ASN A 372 24.80 35.86 -17.46
CA ASN A 372 25.51 34.85 -18.25
C ASN A 372 27.01 34.72 -17.91
N ASP A 373 27.64 35.79 -17.41
CA ASP A 373 29.05 35.82 -17.00
C ASP A 373 29.31 35.27 -15.60
N VAL A 374 28.26 35.12 -14.78
CA VAL A 374 28.33 34.63 -13.39
C VAL A 374 27.81 33.20 -13.27
N LYS A 375 26.81 32.85 -14.08
CA LYS A 375 26.16 31.54 -14.06
C LYS A 375 27.15 30.39 -14.26
N GLY A 376 27.20 29.45 -13.32
CA GLY A 376 28.13 28.32 -13.28
C GLY A 376 29.52 28.64 -12.73
N LYS A 377 29.78 29.89 -12.33
CA LYS A 377 31.03 30.36 -11.69
C LYS A 377 30.75 31.18 -10.43
N GLU A 378 29.64 30.90 -9.77
CA GLU A 378 29.13 31.69 -8.64
C GLU A 378 30.14 31.76 -7.48
N GLU A 379 30.84 30.65 -7.21
CA GLU A 379 31.84 30.57 -6.14
C GLU A 379 33.11 31.38 -6.43
N GLU A 380 33.51 31.48 -7.69
CA GLU A 380 34.71 32.20 -8.11
C GLU A 380 34.49 33.71 -8.24
N VAL A 381 33.27 34.11 -8.65
CA VAL A 381 32.95 35.50 -9.02
C VAL A 381 32.38 36.29 -7.85
N MET A 382 31.69 35.63 -6.91
CA MET A 382 31.04 36.30 -5.79
C MET A 382 31.97 36.45 -4.59
N THR A 383 31.73 37.47 -3.75
CA THR A 383 32.38 37.53 -2.45
C THR A 383 31.86 36.41 -1.56
N ALA A 384 32.70 35.89 -0.65
CA ALA A 384 32.34 34.80 0.25
C ALA A 384 31.04 35.06 1.03
N GLU A 385 30.77 36.32 1.41
CA GLU A 385 29.53 36.69 2.09
C GLU A 385 28.28 36.52 1.20
N HIS A 386 28.32 37.06 -0.03
CA HIS A 386 27.21 36.93 -0.98
C HIS A 386 27.02 35.48 -1.42
N TYR A 387 28.11 34.75 -1.63
CA TYR A 387 28.07 33.33 -1.95
C TYR A 387 27.41 32.52 -0.83
N ASN A 388 27.82 32.72 0.42
CA ASN A 388 27.20 32.05 1.57
C ASN A 388 25.70 32.35 1.68
N LYS A 389 25.29 33.59 1.38
CA LYS A 389 23.87 33.98 1.37
C LYS A 389 23.10 33.30 0.25
N TYR A 390 23.68 33.22 -0.95
CA TYR A 390 23.13 32.49 -2.08
C TYR A 390 22.99 30.99 -1.79
N SER A 391 24.03 30.34 -1.25
CA SER A 391 24.00 28.92 -0.89
C SER A 391 22.92 28.60 0.16
N ARG A 392 22.79 29.44 1.20
CA ARG A 392 21.69 29.32 2.18
C ARG A 392 20.32 29.45 1.54
N TYR A 393 20.16 30.36 0.58
CA TYR A 393 18.92 30.50 -0.16
C TYR A 393 18.63 29.24 -1.02
N LEU A 394 19.63 28.68 -1.71
CA LEU A 394 19.46 27.44 -2.49
C LEU A 394 19.06 26.25 -1.61
N GLU A 395 19.70 26.09 -0.44
CA GLU A 395 19.32 25.06 0.52
C GLU A 395 17.87 25.23 0.99
N LEU A 396 17.46 26.47 1.30
CA LEU A 396 16.09 26.78 1.70
C LEU A 396 15.10 26.47 0.57
N GLN A 397 15.42 26.87 -0.66
CA GLN A 397 14.59 26.59 -1.83
C GLN A 397 14.45 25.08 -2.05
N SER A 398 15.54 24.33 -1.96
CA SER A 398 15.54 22.87 -2.09
C SER A 398 14.66 22.22 -1.02
N LYS A 399 14.79 22.66 0.25
CA LYS A 399 13.94 22.16 1.36
C LYS A 399 12.46 22.47 1.13
N LEU A 400 12.12 23.72 0.77
CA LEU A 400 10.72 24.11 0.55
C LEU A 400 10.09 23.36 -0.64
N LEU A 401 10.80 23.25 -1.77
CA LEU A 401 10.30 22.50 -2.93
C LEU A 401 10.23 21.00 -2.64
N GLY A 402 11.21 20.43 -1.93
CA GLY A 402 11.16 19.04 -1.49
C GLY A 402 10.01 18.75 -0.51
N HIS A 403 9.60 19.73 0.31
CA HIS A 403 8.40 19.61 1.14
C HIS A 403 7.13 19.64 0.28
N VAL A 404 7.05 20.53 -0.71
CA VAL A 404 5.92 20.59 -1.64
C VAL A 404 5.77 19.27 -2.41
N MET A 405 6.86 18.69 -2.92
CA MET A 405 6.82 17.41 -3.64
C MET A 405 6.33 16.26 -2.74
N ARG A 406 6.82 16.17 -1.49
CA ARG A 406 6.35 15.12 -0.56
C ARG A 406 4.88 15.29 -0.17
N LEU A 407 4.39 16.53 -0.07
CA LEU A 407 2.97 16.80 0.17
C LEU A 407 2.12 16.47 -1.06
N ASP A 408 2.63 16.71 -2.26
CA ASP A 408 1.98 16.32 -3.52
C ASP A 408 1.81 14.80 -3.62
N ASP A 409 2.84 14.03 -3.22
CA ASP A 409 2.77 12.57 -3.14
C ASP A 409 1.64 12.10 -2.20
N LEU A 410 1.47 12.75 -1.03
CA LEU A 410 0.38 12.43 -0.11
C LEU A 410 -0.98 12.81 -0.69
N VAL A 411 -1.10 13.99 -1.28
CA VAL A 411 -2.32 14.44 -1.95
C VAL A 411 -2.74 13.45 -3.04
N ALA A 412 -1.79 12.93 -3.81
CA ALA A 412 -2.07 11.95 -4.85
C ALA A 412 -2.70 10.66 -4.28
N VAL A 413 -2.22 10.18 -3.12
CA VAL A 413 -2.81 9.01 -2.44
C VAL A 413 -4.26 9.26 -2.02
N PHE A 414 -4.55 10.41 -1.40
CA PHE A 414 -5.89 10.67 -0.86
C PHE A 414 -6.92 11.05 -1.94
N ARG A 415 -6.50 11.79 -2.97
CA ARG A 415 -7.40 12.38 -3.98
C ARG A 415 -7.36 11.68 -5.34
N ASP A 416 -6.18 11.31 -5.81
CA ASP A 416 -5.96 10.97 -7.22
C ASP A 416 -5.92 9.46 -7.51
N TYR A 417 -5.62 8.62 -6.52
CA TYR A 417 -5.38 7.18 -6.71
C TYR A 417 -6.62 6.30 -6.56
#